data_AF-A0AAP0F7B8-F1
#
_entry.id   AF-A0AAP0F7B8-F1
#
_cell.length_a   1.000
_cell.length_b   1.000
_cell.length_c   1.000
_cell.angle_alpha   90.00
_cell.angle_beta   90.00
_cell.angle_gamma   90.00
#
_symmetry.space_group_name_H-M   'P 1'
#
loop_
_entity.id
_entity.type
_entity.pdbx_description
1 polymer ?
#
loop_
_entity_poly.entity_id
_entity_poly.type
_entity_poly.pdbx_seq_one_letter_code
_entity_poly.pdbx_strand_id
1 'polypeptide(L)'
;MERLSQMINEAVKAAVWVAPRFGNAVKLSHVFFTDDFVLFAEASVEQASLVDRILGEFCGASGHKISREKSQLFVSPNVGGGLSADLSEVLNIPLSTDLGRYLGVPLIYGRVTKNTYQQVMESAVAQAKGWHPSRISLASRATLCKAILNASPLYTMQATAIPKGICDTLNKSCRKFLWGSSDTCRKVHLIGWDKICLPKHKRGLGLKTMHEMNVAFMMKIGWEVLANPEAL
;
A
#
# COMPACT_ATOMS: atom_id res chain seq x y z
N MET A 1 0.02 9.32 21.14
CA MET A 1 0.17 8.03 20.42
C MET A 1 1.23 7.13 21.02
N GLU A 2 2.45 7.60 21.32
CA GLU A 2 3.48 6.77 22.00
C GLU A 2 2.98 6.13 23.30
N ARG A 3 2.22 6.87 24.10
CA ARG A 3 1.62 6.33 25.34
C ARG A 3 0.67 5.16 25.09
N LEU A 4 -0.14 5.24 24.04
CA LEU A 4 -1.03 4.13 23.64
C LEU A 4 -0.21 2.92 23.19
N SER A 5 0.88 3.14 22.45
CA SER A 5 1.79 2.08 22.04
C SER A 5 2.40 1.38 23.25
N GLN A 6 2.83 2.13 24.26
CA GLN A 6 3.31 1.58 25.52
C GLN A 6 2.25 0.75 26.24
N MET A 7 1.02 1.26 26.38
CA MET A 7 -0.08 0.53 27.03
C MET A 7 -0.37 -0.81 26.33
N ILE A 8 -0.40 -0.81 24.99
CA ILE A 8 -0.60 -2.04 24.20
C ILE A 8 0.59 -2.98 24.39
N ASN A 9 1.83 -2.47 24.33
CA ASN A 9 3.03 -3.29 24.51
C ASN A 9 3.12 -3.90 25.92
N GLU A 10 2.70 -3.18 26.96
CA GLU A 10 2.56 -3.68 28.33
C GLU A 10 1.51 -4.79 28.39
N ALA A 11 0.34 -4.60 27.77
CA ALA A 11 -0.71 -5.62 27.70
C ALA A 11 -0.26 -6.87 26.92
N VAL A 12 0.53 -6.72 25.87
CA VAL A 12 1.13 -7.83 25.10
C VAL A 12 2.18 -8.55 25.94
N LYS A 13 3.05 -7.83 26.66
CA LYS A 13 4.06 -8.41 27.56
C LYS A 13 3.43 -9.18 28.73
N ALA A 14 2.31 -8.68 29.25
CA ALA A 14 1.52 -9.34 30.28
C ALA A 14 0.69 -10.53 29.75
N ALA A 15 0.78 -10.84 28.45
CA ALA A 15 -0.01 -11.87 27.77
C ALA A 15 -1.54 -11.69 27.87
N VAL A 16 -1.99 -10.47 28.17
CA VAL A 16 -3.42 -10.12 28.21
C VAL A 16 -3.90 -9.78 26.80
N TRP A 17 -3.09 -9.07 26.02
CA TRP A 17 -3.35 -8.80 24.60
C TRP A 17 -2.74 -9.89 23.73
N VAL A 18 -3.59 -10.64 23.04
CA VAL A 18 -3.15 -11.71 22.14
C VAL A 18 -2.98 -11.16 20.73
N ALA A 19 -1.73 -10.85 20.38
CA ALA A 19 -1.38 -10.38 19.04
C ALA A 19 -1.38 -11.55 18.03
N PRO A 20 -2.07 -11.43 16.88
CA PRO A 20 -2.06 -12.45 15.85
C PRO A 20 -0.65 -12.62 15.27
N ARG A 21 -0.34 -13.87 14.87
CA ARG A 21 0.93 -14.22 14.22
C ARG A 21 0.79 -14.12 12.71
N PHE A 22 1.67 -13.35 12.09
CA PHE A 22 1.82 -13.25 10.64
C PHE A 22 2.99 -14.13 10.20
N GLY A 23 2.68 -15.24 9.54
CA GLY A 23 3.66 -16.26 9.16
C GLY A 23 4.33 -16.92 10.37
N ASN A 24 5.61 -17.31 10.21
CA ASN A 24 6.34 -18.06 11.22
C ASN A 24 7.10 -17.20 12.26
N ALA A 25 7.03 -15.86 12.18
CA ALA A 25 7.98 -15.01 12.93
C ALA A 25 7.38 -13.78 13.62
N VAL A 26 6.42 -13.06 13.01
CA VAL A 26 6.08 -11.71 13.49
C VAL A 26 4.72 -11.70 14.19
N LYS A 27 4.72 -11.29 15.47
CA LYS A 27 3.50 -10.90 16.18
C LYS A 27 3.34 -9.40 16.02
N LEU A 28 2.25 -8.98 15.40
CA LEU A 28 1.95 -7.56 15.23
C LEU A 28 0.72 -7.22 16.05
N SER A 29 0.81 -6.18 16.89
CA SER A 29 -0.28 -5.72 17.76
C SER A 29 -0.88 -4.40 17.29
N HIS A 30 -0.06 -3.49 16.77
CA HIS A 30 -0.52 -2.18 16.30
C HIS A 30 0.44 -1.56 15.28
N VAL A 31 -0.09 -0.68 14.42
CA VAL A 31 0.66 0.18 13.50
C VAL A 31 0.10 1.59 13.59
N PHE A 32 0.94 2.57 13.89
CA PHE A 32 0.54 3.96 14.08
C PHE A 32 1.18 4.87 13.04
N PHE A 33 0.40 5.78 12.48
CA PHE A 33 0.88 6.86 11.66
C PHE A 33 0.05 8.11 11.92
N THR A 34 0.68 9.15 12.46
CA THR A 34 0.01 10.40 12.89
C THR A 34 -1.25 10.11 13.72
N ASP A 35 -2.42 10.30 13.14
CA ASP A 35 -3.73 10.14 13.76
C ASP A 35 -4.42 8.83 13.35
N ASP A 36 -3.90 8.15 12.33
CA ASP A 36 -4.44 6.91 11.79
C ASP A 36 -3.70 5.70 12.38
N PHE A 37 -4.45 4.78 12.97
CA PHE A 37 -3.90 3.57 13.56
C PHE A 37 -4.65 2.33 13.15
N VAL A 38 -3.92 1.22 13.08
CA VAL A 38 -4.46 -0.12 12.86
C VAL A 38 -4.10 -0.99 14.05
N LEU A 39 -5.09 -1.65 14.63
CA LEU A 39 -4.90 -2.57 15.76
C LEU A 39 -5.12 -4.00 15.31
N PHE A 40 -4.32 -4.91 15.87
CA PHE A 40 -4.34 -6.32 15.57
C PHE A 40 -4.50 -7.10 16.88
N ALA A 41 -5.62 -7.83 16.98
CA ALA A 41 -5.94 -8.67 18.12
C ALA A 41 -6.57 -9.98 17.63
N GLU A 42 -6.51 -11.02 18.47
CA GLU A 42 -7.27 -12.24 18.26
C GLU A 42 -8.79 -11.96 18.24
N ALA A 43 -9.52 -12.67 17.38
CA ALA A 43 -10.96 -12.54 17.25
C ALA A 43 -11.67 -13.21 18.44
N SER A 44 -11.74 -12.52 19.56
CA SER A 44 -12.44 -12.93 20.78
C SER A 44 -13.14 -11.73 21.42
N VAL A 45 -14.30 -11.96 22.02
CA VAL A 45 -15.07 -10.94 22.76
C VAL A 45 -14.21 -10.32 23.87
N GLU A 46 -13.43 -11.15 24.57
CA GLU A 46 -12.52 -10.71 25.63
C GLU A 46 -11.46 -9.72 25.11
N GLN A 47 -10.89 -10.02 23.93
CA GLN A 47 -9.91 -9.15 23.29
C GLN A 47 -10.54 -7.87 22.78
N ALA A 48 -11.75 -7.92 22.22
CA ALA A 48 -12.49 -6.73 21.83
C ALA A 48 -12.79 -5.80 23.02
N SER A 49 -13.24 -6.36 24.15
CA SER A 49 -13.45 -5.59 25.38
C SER A 49 -12.16 -5.00 25.93
N LEU A 50 -11.04 -5.75 25.83
CA LEU A 50 -9.72 -5.24 26.21
C LEU A 50 -9.28 -4.06 25.35
N VAL A 51 -9.45 -4.17 24.03
CA VAL A 51 -9.17 -3.09 23.07
C VAL A 51 -9.99 -1.85 23.44
N ASP A 52 -11.29 -2.01 23.65
CA ASP A 52 -12.19 -0.90 24.00
C ASP A 52 -11.78 -0.22 25.31
N ARG A 53 -11.43 -1.01 26.33
CA ARG A 53 -10.96 -0.51 27.62
C ARG A 53 -9.67 0.30 27.48
N ILE A 54 -8.66 -0.23 26.79
CA ILE A 54 -7.37 0.46 26.60
C ILE A 54 -7.57 1.78 25.83
N LEU A 55 -8.41 1.75 24.79
CA LEU A 55 -8.74 2.94 24.03
C LEU A 55 -9.51 3.97 24.88
N GLY A 56 -10.44 3.53 25.72
CA GLY A 56 -11.17 4.36 26.66
C GLY A 56 -10.27 5.02 27.72
N GLU A 57 -9.38 4.24 28.34
CA GLU A 57 -8.38 4.74 29.30
C GLU A 57 -7.45 5.78 28.65
N PHE A 58 -6.98 5.51 27.43
CA PHE A 58 -6.17 6.46 26.69
C PHE A 58 -6.94 7.73 26.33
N CYS A 59 -8.19 7.62 25.88
CA CYS A 59 -9.04 8.79 25.57
C CYS A 59 -9.31 9.62 26.83
N GLY A 60 -9.61 8.98 27.96
CA GLY A 60 -9.82 9.64 29.24
C GLY A 60 -8.59 10.38 29.76
N ALA A 61 -7.40 9.78 29.62
CA ALA A 61 -6.15 10.38 30.07
C ALA A 61 -5.62 11.47 29.13
N SER A 62 -5.83 11.34 27.82
CA SER A 62 -5.28 12.25 26.80
C SER A 62 -6.25 13.34 26.34
N GLY A 63 -7.54 13.23 26.66
CA GLY A 63 -8.60 14.10 26.15
C GLY A 63 -8.93 13.90 24.66
N HIS A 64 -8.31 12.92 23.99
CA HIS A 64 -8.61 12.61 22.59
C HIS A 64 -9.90 11.78 22.48
N LYS A 65 -10.51 11.80 21.30
CA LYS A 65 -11.71 11.01 21.00
C LYS A 65 -11.54 10.23 19.71
N ILE A 66 -11.83 8.95 19.76
CA ILE A 66 -11.79 8.06 18.59
C ILE A 66 -13.09 8.19 17.81
N SER A 67 -12.97 8.39 16.50
CA SER A 67 -14.13 8.42 15.61
C SER A 67 -14.54 7.00 15.23
N ARG A 68 -15.56 6.46 15.89
CA ARG A 68 -16.14 5.15 15.56
C ARG A 68 -16.73 5.12 14.14
N GLU A 69 -17.24 6.25 13.67
CA GLU A 69 -17.78 6.41 12.30
C GLU A 69 -16.73 6.25 11.21
N LYS A 70 -15.51 6.72 11.45
CA LYS A 70 -14.37 6.55 10.53
C LYS A 70 -13.62 5.23 10.72
N SER A 71 -13.84 4.58 11.87
CA SER A 71 -13.21 3.31 12.18
C SER A 71 -13.92 2.18 11.44
N GLN A 72 -13.16 1.16 11.07
CA GLN A 72 -13.68 -0.02 10.39
C GLN A 72 -13.19 -1.26 11.11
N LEU A 73 -14.08 -2.23 11.31
CA LEU A 73 -13.74 -3.51 11.90
C LEU A 73 -13.67 -4.55 10.79
N PHE A 74 -12.51 -5.20 10.66
CA PHE A 74 -12.32 -6.32 9.74
C PHE A 74 -12.07 -7.60 10.53
N VAL A 75 -12.78 -8.66 10.16
CA VAL A 75 -12.68 -9.96 10.80
C VAL A 75 -12.33 -11.01 9.73
N SER A 76 -11.50 -11.98 10.11
CA SER A 76 -11.12 -13.07 9.20
C SER A 76 -12.36 -13.86 8.72
N PRO A 77 -12.43 -14.27 7.44
CA PRO A 77 -13.53 -15.09 6.92
C PRO A 77 -13.73 -16.43 7.65
N ASN A 78 -12.73 -16.88 8.40
CA ASN A 78 -12.79 -18.12 9.18
C ASN A 78 -13.56 -17.96 10.51
N VAL A 79 -13.92 -16.73 10.88
CA VAL A 79 -14.67 -16.45 12.11
C VAL A 79 -16.17 -16.60 11.83
N GLY A 80 -16.88 -17.27 12.75
CA GLY A 80 -18.33 -17.45 12.64
C GLY A 80 -19.09 -16.11 12.67
N GLY A 81 -20.16 -16.02 11.88
CA GLY A 81 -20.97 -14.80 11.75
C GLY A 81 -21.49 -14.26 13.09
N GLY A 82 -21.89 -15.15 14.02
CA GLY A 82 -22.31 -14.75 15.37
C GLY A 82 -21.22 -14.00 16.13
N LEU A 83 -20.02 -14.58 16.21
CA LEU A 83 -18.88 -13.94 16.86
C LEU A 83 -18.50 -12.61 16.20
N SER A 84 -18.57 -12.51 14.87
CA SER A 84 -18.28 -11.25 14.18
C SER A 84 -19.26 -10.13 14.56
N ALA A 85 -20.56 -10.47 14.75
CA ALA A 85 -21.57 -9.53 15.20
C ALA A 85 -21.31 -9.09 16.65
N ASP A 86 -20.98 -10.05 17.53
CA ASP A 86 -20.64 -9.75 18.93
C ASP A 86 -19.44 -8.81 19.03
N LEU A 87 -18.39 -9.02 18.21
CA LEU A 87 -17.22 -8.13 18.16
C LEU A 87 -17.58 -6.72 17.69
N SER A 88 -18.47 -6.61 16.70
CA SER A 88 -18.95 -5.32 16.18
C SER A 88 -19.75 -4.56 17.21
N GLU A 89 -20.59 -5.25 17.98
CA GLU A 89 -21.40 -4.68 19.06
C GLU A 89 -20.51 -4.18 20.21
N VAL A 90 -19.57 -5.00 20.68
CA VAL A 90 -18.65 -4.64 21.77
C VAL A 90 -17.79 -3.43 21.42
N LEU A 91 -17.26 -3.39 20.19
CA LEU A 91 -16.44 -2.27 19.74
C LEU A 91 -17.27 -1.09 19.25
N ASN A 92 -18.58 -1.24 19.05
CA ASN A 92 -19.43 -0.24 18.42
C ASN A 92 -18.82 0.32 17.10
N ILE A 93 -18.27 -0.58 16.28
CA ILE A 93 -17.65 -0.27 14.99
C ILE A 93 -18.28 -1.19 13.94
N PRO A 94 -18.74 -0.66 12.79
CA PRO A 94 -19.36 -1.48 11.76
C PRO A 94 -18.37 -2.48 11.15
N LEU A 95 -18.85 -3.70 10.92
CA LEU A 95 -18.14 -4.70 10.13
C LEU A 95 -17.96 -4.20 8.71
N SER A 96 -16.71 -4.16 8.24
CA SER A 96 -16.38 -3.91 6.86
C SER A 96 -15.76 -5.15 6.24
N THR A 97 -16.18 -5.46 5.02
CA THR A 97 -15.49 -6.45 4.20
C THR A 97 -14.23 -5.85 3.60
N ASP A 98 -14.13 -4.53 3.43
CA ASP A 98 -12.95 -3.88 2.85
C ASP A 98 -12.33 -2.86 3.82
N LEU A 99 -11.04 -3.01 4.11
CA LEU A 99 -10.27 -2.09 4.95
C LEU A 99 -9.86 -0.81 4.19
N GLY A 100 -10.16 -0.74 2.89
CA GLY A 100 -9.94 0.45 2.09
C GLY A 100 -8.45 0.78 1.93
N ARG A 101 -8.05 2.02 2.24
CA ARG A 101 -6.68 2.50 2.07
C ARG A 101 -6.10 3.00 3.39
N TYR A 102 -4.87 2.59 3.68
CA TYR A 102 -4.04 3.13 4.74
C TYR A 102 -2.85 3.86 4.12
N LEU A 103 -2.72 5.16 4.42
CA LEU A 103 -1.71 6.05 3.82
C LEU A 103 -1.73 6.09 2.29
N GLY A 104 -2.90 5.87 1.68
CA GLY A 104 -3.05 5.82 0.22
C GLY A 104 -2.62 4.49 -0.42
N VAL A 105 -2.15 3.52 0.36
CA VAL A 105 -1.94 2.13 -0.07
C VAL A 105 -3.20 1.31 0.27
N PRO A 106 -3.76 0.53 -0.67
CA PRO A 106 -4.88 -0.35 -0.33
C PRO A 106 -4.44 -1.39 0.71
N LEU A 107 -5.23 -1.56 1.78
CA LEU A 107 -5.05 -2.63 2.75
C LEU A 107 -5.60 -3.93 2.15
N ILE A 108 -4.74 -4.67 1.45
CA ILE A 108 -5.15 -5.85 0.69
C ILE A 108 -5.30 -7.04 1.63
N TYR A 109 -6.53 -7.54 1.77
CA TYR A 109 -6.81 -8.85 2.35
C TYR A 109 -7.14 -9.83 1.20
N GLY A 110 -6.27 -10.81 0.96
CA GLY A 110 -6.50 -11.85 -0.05
C GLY A 110 -5.74 -11.68 -1.37
N ARG A 111 -6.22 -12.37 -2.42
CA ARG A 111 -5.48 -12.49 -3.69
C ARG A 111 -5.46 -11.16 -4.43
N VAL A 112 -4.26 -10.65 -4.64
CA VAL A 112 -4.00 -9.44 -5.41
C VAL A 112 -4.51 -9.60 -6.85
N THR A 113 -5.47 -8.76 -7.26
CA THR A 113 -6.02 -8.77 -8.62
C THR A 113 -5.60 -7.52 -9.39
N LYS A 114 -5.81 -7.51 -10.72
CA LYS A 114 -5.54 -6.32 -11.55
C LYS A 114 -6.33 -5.10 -11.08
N ASN A 115 -7.53 -5.31 -10.55
CA ASN A 115 -8.42 -4.25 -10.07
C ASN A 115 -7.85 -3.54 -8.84
N THR A 116 -7.12 -4.26 -7.98
CA THR A 116 -6.47 -3.71 -6.78
C THR A 116 -5.50 -2.57 -7.11
N TYR A 117 -4.81 -2.65 -8.25
CA TYR A 117 -3.88 -1.62 -8.70
C TYR A 117 -4.42 -0.76 -9.84
N GLN A 118 -5.69 -0.95 -10.22
CA GLN A 118 -6.28 -0.22 -11.32
C GLN A 118 -6.27 1.29 -11.05
N GLN A 119 -6.53 1.70 -9.81
CA GLN A 119 -6.47 3.10 -9.43
C GLN A 119 -5.05 3.68 -9.54
N VAL A 120 -4.01 2.92 -9.16
CA VAL A 120 -2.60 3.34 -9.34
C VAL A 120 -2.27 3.50 -10.83
N MET A 121 -2.74 2.57 -11.65
CA MET A 121 -2.62 2.67 -13.11
C MET A 121 -3.36 3.89 -13.67
N GLU A 122 -4.59 4.12 -13.24
CA GLU A 122 -5.41 5.25 -13.67
C GLU A 122 -4.80 6.59 -13.27
N SER A 123 -4.26 6.72 -12.05
CA SER A 123 -3.54 7.92 -11.63
C SER A 123 -2.30 8.17 -12.47
N ALA A 124 -1.49 7.15 -12.76
CA ALA A 124 -0.33 7.29 -13.63
C ALA A 124 -0.72 7.68 -15.08
N VAL A 125 -1.79 7.08 -15.60
CA VAL A 125 -2.31 7.38 -16.94
C VAL A 125 -2.95 8.77 -16.99
N ALA A 126 -3.67 9.19 -15.97
CA ALA A 126 -4.30 10.51 -15.87
C ALA A 126 -3.24 11.62 -15.86
N GLN A 127 -2.17 11.44 -15.08
CA GLN A 127 -1.02 12.34 -15.09
C GLN A 127 -0.42 12.43 -16.50
N ALA A 128 -0.26 11.31 -17.22
CA ALA A 128 0.25 11.32 -18.59
C ALA A 128 -0.71 11.99 -19.58
N LYS A 129 -2.04 11.80 -19.43
CA LYS A 129 -3.07 12.40 -20.28
C LYS A 129 -3.20 13.92 -20.10
N GLY A 130 -2.90 14.44 -18.91
CA GLY A 130 -2.88 15.89 -18.65
C GLY A 130 -1.85 16.64 -19.50
N TRP A 131 -0.82 15.94 -20.00
CA TRP A 131 0.17 16.49 -20.90
C TRP A 131 -0.15 16.12 -22.34
N HIS A 132 -0.25 17.11 -23.24
CA HIS A 132 -0.51 16.85 -24.66
C HIS A 132 0.79 16.47 -25.39
N PRO A 133 1.07 15.18 -25.67
CA PRO A 133 2.38 14.75 -26.16
C PRO A 133 2.72 15.27 -27.56
N SER A 134 1.74 15.78 -28.32
CA SER A 134 2.01 16.39 -29.64
C SER A 134 2.61 17.80 -29.56
N ARG A 135 2.51 18.48 -28.40
CA ARG A 135 3.02 19.85 -28.20
C ARG A 135 4.38 19.86 -27.50
N ILE A 136 4.97 18.68 -27.26
CA ILE A 136 6.13 18.49 -26.38
C ILE A 136 7.22 17.74 -27.15
N SER A 137 8.48 18.20 -27.00
CA SER A 137 9.64 17.56 -27.64
C SER A 137 9.82 16.10 -27.17
N LEU A 138 10.53 15.27 -27.94
CA LEU A 138 10.85 13.90 -27.53
C LEU A 138 11.66 13.86 -26.23
N ALA A 139 12.61 14.78 -26.06
CA ALA A 139 13.43 14.88 -24.85
C ALA A 139 12.57 15.21 -23.62
N SER A 140 11.67 16.20 -23.75
CA SER A 140 10.75 16.58 -22.67
C SER A 140 9.76 15.45 -22.34
N ARG A 141 9.28 14.71 -23.34
CA ARG A 141 8.44 13.52 -23.12
C ARG A 141 9.18 12.41 -22.38
N ALA A 142 10.46 12.17 -22.69
CA ALA A 142 11.28 11.21 -21.96
C ALA A 142 11.47 11.61 -20.48
N THR A 143 11.72 12.90 -20.22
CA THR A 143 11.82 13.44 -18.86
C THR A 143 10.50 13.31 -18.09
N LEU A 144 9.37 13.64 -18.72
CA LEU A 144 8.04 13.48 -18.12
C LEU A 144 7.69 12.02 -17.88
N CYS A 145 7.99 11.11 -18.80
CA CYS A 145 7.88 9.67 -18.58
C CYS A 145 8.64 9.25 -17.33
N LYS A 146 9.89 9.69 -17.19
CA LYS A 146 10.71 9.38 -16.01
C LYS A 146 10.08 9.93 -14.73
N ALA A 147 9.53 11.14 -14.76
CA ALA A 147 8.84 11.73 -13.60
C ALA A 147 7.57 10.94 -13.22
N ILE A 148 6.70 10.64 -14.18
CA ILE A 148 5.44 9.89 -13.94
C ILE A 148 5.73 8.47 -13.46
N LEU A 149 6.68 7.78 -14.11
CA LEU A 149 7.14 6.43 -13.72
C LEU A 149 7.76 6.40 -12.32
N ASN A 150 8.39 7.49 -11.87
CA ASN A 150 8.96 7.57 -10.53
C ASN A 150 7.99 8.11 -9.48
N ALA A 151 6.92 8.82 -9.84
CA ALA A 151 6.03 9.43 -8.86
C ALA A 151 4.89 8.49 -8.43
N SER A 152 4.17 7.92 -9.41
CA SER A 152 2.91 7.22 -9.13
C SER A 152 3.11 5.76 -8.66
N PRO A 153 3.82 4.89 -9.39
CA PRO A 153 3.93 3.49 -8.97
C PRO A 153 4.99 3.27 -7.88
N LEU A 154 5.92 4.20 -7.68
CA LEU A 154 7.04 4.05 -6.74
C LEU A 154 6.58 3.87 -5.31
N TYR A 155 5.61 4.68 -4.88
CA TYR A 155 5.06 4.62 -3.53
C TYR A 155 4.42 3.25 -3.26
N THR A 156 3.64 2.75 -4.22
CA THR A 156 3.01 1.43 -4.10
C THR A 156 4.02 0.28 -4.20
N MET A 157 5.06 0.40 -5.03
CA MET A 157 6.14 -0.59 -5.16
C MET A 157 7.00 -0.69 -3.89
N GLN A 158 7.12 0.40 -3.13
CA GLN A 158 7.80 0.38 -1.82
C GLN A 158 7.02 -0.38 -0.75
N ALA A 159 5.70 -0.51 -0.89
CA ALA A 159 4.87 -1.20 0.09
C ALA A 159 4.49 -2.62 -0.33
N THR A 160 4.33 -2.87 -1.64
CA THR A 160 3.77 -4.14 -2.15
C THR A 160 4.41 -4.59 -3.45
N ALA A 161 4.51 -5.92 -3.62
CA ALA A 161 4.96 -6.52 -4.87
C ALA A 161 3.86 -6.41 -5.95
N ILE A 162 4.06 -5.51 -6.91
CA ILE A 162 3.11 -5.33 -8.03
C ILE A 162 3.23 -6.50 -9.04
N PRO A 163 2.11 -7.12 -9.47
CA PRO A 163 2.13 -8.16 -10.50
C PRO A 163 2.72 -7.68 -11.85
N LYS A 164 3.49 -8.56 -12.50
CA LYS A 164 4.17 -8.25 -13.78
C LYS A 164 3.22 -7.69 -14.86
N GLY A 165 2.01 -8.22 -14.97
CA GLY A 165 1.03 -7.74 -15.96
C GLY A 165 0.60 -6.28 -15.78
N ILE A 166 0.66 -5.75 -14.55
CA ILE A 166 0.42 -4.33 -14.27
C ILE A 166 1.65 -3.50 -14.64
N CYS A 167 2.85 -3.97 -14.29
CA CYS A 167 4.10 -3.35 -14.72
C CYS A 167 4.18 -3.22 -16.26
N ASP A 168 3.77 -4.25 -16.99
CA ASP A 168 3.75 -4.27 -18.45
C ASP A 168 2.74 -3.26 -19.03
N THR A 169 1.57 -3.13 -18.38
CA THR A 169 0.56 -2.12 -18.75
C THR A 169 1.10 -0.70 -18.55
N LEU A 170 1.76 -0.42 -17.42
CA LEU A 170 2.39 0.87 -17.14
C LEU A 170 3.51 1.20 -18.13
N ASN A 171 4.38 0.24 -18.41
CA ASN A 171 5.43 0.36 -19.43
C ASN A 171 4.83 0.66 -20.81
N LYS A 172 3.73 -0.01 -21.19
CA LYS A 172 3.02 0.22 -22.45
C LYS A 172 2.45 1.64 -22.53
N SER A 173 1.85 2.14 -21.45
CA SER A 173 1.34 3.52 -21.38
C SER A 173 2.45 4.55 -21.53
N CYS A 174 3.59 4.35 -20.86
CA CYS A 174 4.73 5.25 -20.99
C CYS A 174 5.36 5.18 -22.38
N ARG A 175 5.41 3.99 -22.98
CA ARG A 175 5.85 3.83 -24.37
C ARG A 175 4.93 4.58 -25.33
N LYS A 176 3.61 4.49 -25.17
CA LYS A 176 2.65 5.28 -25.97
C LYS A 176 2.90 6.79 -25.81
N PHE A 177 3.04 7.27 -24.58
CA PHE A 177 3.28 8.69 -24.30
C PHE A 177 4.60 9.19 -24.91
N LEU A 178 5.70 8.44 -24.73
CA LEU A 178 7.02 8.78 -25.26
C LEU A 178 7.00 8.99 -26.77
N TRP A 179 6.37 8.07 -27.51
CA TRP A 179 6.23 8.18 -28.96
C TRP A 179 5.13 9.18 -29.37
N GLY A 180 4.25 9.57 -28.46
CA GLY A 180 3.12 10.47 -28.70
C GLY A 180 2.03 9.79 -29.52
N SER A 181 1.90 8.48 -29.32
CA SER A 181 0.79 7.69 -29.83
C SER A 181 -0.43 7.95 -28.95
N SER A 182 -1.54 8.35 -29.58
CA SER A 182 -2.86 8.42 -28.95
C SER A 182 -3.67 7.17 -29.31
N ASP A 183 -4.79 6.95 -28.64
CA ASP A 183 -5.73 5.88 -29.02
C ASP A 183 -6.36 6.12 -30.40
N THR A 184 -6.36 7.37 -30.89
CA THR A 184 -6.82 7.77 -32.23
C THR A 184 -5.70 7.84 -33.28
N CYS A 185 -4.45 8.07 -32.87
CA CYS A 185 -3.31 8.21 -33.78
C CYS A 185 -2.14 7.33 -33.31
N ARG A 186 -1.92 6.19 -33.96
CA ARG A 186 -0.75 5.34 -33.71
C ARG A 186 0.48 5.91 -34.41
N LYS A 187 1.54 6.18 -33.65
CA LYS A 187 2.87 6.49 -34.19
C LYS A 187 3.75 5.24 -34.19
N VAL A 188 4.65 5.14 -35.16
CA VAL A 188 5.60 4.02 -35.26
C VAL A 188 6.60 4.10 -34.12
N HIS A 189 6.77 3.00 -33.38
CA HIS A 189 7.74 2.91 -32.29
C HIS A 189 9.08 2.43 -32.88
N LEU A 190 9.95 3.38 -33.24
CA LEU A 190 11.19 3.11 -33.99
C LEU A 190 12.22 2.28 -33.21
N ILE A 191 12.17 2.30 -31.88
CA ILE A 191 13.13 1.63 -31.00
C ILE A 191 12.38 0.73 -30.02
N GLY A 192 12.92 -0.47 -29.79
CA GLY A 192 12.42 -1.41 -28.78
C GLY A 192 12.52 -0.82 -27.36
N TRP A 193 11.54 -1.13 -26.50
CA TRP A 193 11.48 -0.56 -25.14
C TRP A 193 12.73 -0.89 -24.32
N ASP A 194 13.24 -2.12 -24.43
CA ASP A 194 14.43 -2.56 -23.69
C ASP A 194 15.67 -1.73 -24.05
N LYS A 195 15.83 -1.38 -25.34
CA LYS A 195 16.92 -0.51 -25.80
C LYS A 195 16.77 0.92 -25.29
N ILE A 196 15.54 1.42 -25.18
CA ILE A 196 15.25 2.75 -24.62
C ILE A 196 15.57 2.76 -23.12
N CYS A 197 15.32 1.66 -22.42
CA CYS A 197 15.55 1.55 -20.99
C CYS A 197 17.03 1.48 -20.60
N LEU A 198 17.92 1.14 -21.53
CA LEU A 198 19.36 1.11 -21.28
C LEU A 198 19.91 2.47 -20.79
N PRO A 199 20.99 2.46 -19.99
CA PRO A 199 21.69 3.68 -19.61
C PRO A 199 22.14 4.51 -20.81
N LYS A 200 22.30 5.83 -20.62
CA LYS A 200 22.76 6.75 -21.67
C LYS A 200 24.10 6.36 -22.29
N HIS A 201 25.04 5.83 -21.48
CA HIS A 201 26.33 5.35 -21.98
C HIS A 201 26.21 4.12 -22.90
N LYS A 202 25.11 3.36 -22.81
CA LYS A 202 24.76 2.25 -23.72
C LYS A 202 23.78 2.67 -24.82
N ARG A 203 23.72 3.97 -25.14
CA ARG A 203 22.86 4.56 -26.18
C ARG A 203 21.34 4.45 -25.91
N GLY A 204 20.94 4.25 -24.65
CA GLY A 204 19.52 4.32 -24.24
C GLY A 204 19.13 5.68 -23.64
N LEU A 205 17.89 5.81 -23.18
CA LEU A 205 17.37 7.02 -22.52
C LEU A 205 17.46 6.95 -20.99
N GLY A 206 17.87 5.82 -20.42
CA GLY A 206 17.98 5.61 -18.97
C GLY A 206 16.61 5.59 -18.26
N LEU A 207 15.56 5.17 -18.97
CA LEU A 207 14.26 4.88 -18.37
C LEU A 207 14.32 3.52 -17.70
N LYS A 208 13.92 3.41 -16.43
CA LYS A 208 13.90 2.11 -15.75
C LYS A 208 12.63 1.35 -16.13
N THR A 209 12.72 0.03 -16.27
CA THR A 209 11.50 -0.77 -16.43
C THR A 209 10.78 -0.87 -15.09
N MET A 210 9.44 -0.84 -15.13
CA MET A 210 8.61 -0.98 -13.92
C MET A 210 8.87 -2.29 -13.17
N HIS A 211 9.21 -3.36 -13.89
CA HIS A 211 9.48 -4.65 -13.28
C HIS A 211 10.79 -4.66 -12.50
N GLU A 212 11.88 -4.14 -13.08
CA GLU A 212 13.17 -4.03 -12.39
C GLU A 212 13.08 -3.12 -11.16
N MET A 213 12.32 -2.02 -11.25
CA MET A 213 12.09 -1.14 -10.11
C MET A 213 11.34 -1.86 -8.98
N ASN A 214 10.28 -2.59 -9.31
CA ASN A 214 9.50 -3.35 -8.32
C ASN A 214 10.38 -4.39 -7.62
N VAL A 215 11.19 -5.15 -8.38
CA VAL A 215 12.13 -6.12 -7.80
C VAL A 215 13.16 -5.45 -6.90
N ALA A 216 13.72 -4.31 -7.31
CA ALA A 216 14.68 -3.58 -6.50
C ALA A 216 14.07 -3.07 -5.18
N PHE A 217 12.81 -2.62 -5.18
CA PHE A 217 12.13 -2.25 -3.94
C PHE A 217 11.85 -3.44 -3.03
N MET A 218 11.42 -4.58 -3.59
CA MET A 218 11.25 -5.80 -2.79
C MET A 218 12.57 -6.27 -2.17
N MET A 219 13.68 -6.18 -2.90
CA MET A 219 15.02 -6.47 -2.36
C MET A 219 15.42 -5.49 -1.27
N LYS A 220 15.10 -4.20 -1.41
CA LYS A 220 15.34 -3.19 -0.38
C LYS A 220 14.58 -3.53 0.91
N ILE A 221 13.29 -3.86 0.82
CA ILE A 221 12.48 -4.26 1.98
C ILE A 221 13.06 -5.52 2.62
N GLY A 222 13.38 -6.53 1.81
CA GLY A 222 13.98 -7.76 2.31
C GLY A 222 15.32 -7.53 3.03
N TRP A 223 16.15 -6.63 2.50
CA TRP A 223 17.39 -6.21 3.15
C TRP A 223 17.13 -5.47 4.47
N GLU A 224 16.17 -4.54 4.52
CA GLU A 224 15.84 -3.80 5.74
C GLU A 224 15.37 -4.73 6.86
N VAL A 225 14.56 -5.75 6.52
CA VAL A 225 14.11 -6.78 7.48
C VAL A 225 15.28 -7.64 7.98
N LEU A 226 16.23 -7.99 7.11
CA LEU A 226 17.40 -8.79 7.49
C LEU A 226 18.42 -7.97 8.31
N ALA A 227 18.60 -6.70 7.97
CA ALA A 227 19.58 -5.82 8.60
C ALA A 227 19.10 -5.26 9.95
N ASN A 228 17.78 -5.06 10.12
CA ASN A 228 17.20 -4.53 11.35
C ASN A 228 16.14 -5.49 11.92
N PRO A 229 16.55 -6.56 12.64
CA PRO A 229 15.61 -7.53 13.21
C PRO A 229 14.66 -6.92 14.25
N GLU A 230 15.04 -5.79 14.86
CA GLU A 230 14.24 -5.08 15.88
C GLU A 230 13.39 -3.92 15.33
N ALA A 231 13.45 -3.64 14.03
CA ALA A 231 12.68 -2.53 13.44
C ALA A 231 11.21 -2.90 13.12
N LEU A 232 10.78 -4.12 13.46
CA LEU A 232 9.45 -4.66 13.23
C LEU A 232 8.65 -4.78 14.53
#